data_AF-A0A531MFU6-F1
#
_entry.id   AF-A0A531MFU6-F1
#
_cell.length_a   1.000
_cell.length_b   1.000
_cell.length_c   1.000
_cell.angle_alpha   90.00
_cell.angle_beta   90.00
_cell.angle_gamma   90.00
#
_symmetry.space_group_name_H-M   'P 1'
#
loop_
_entity.id
_entity.type
_entity.pdbx_description
1 polymer ?
#
loop_
_entity_poly.entity_id
_entity_poly.type
_entity_poly.pdbx_seq_one_letter_code
_entity_poly.pdbx_strand_id
1 'polypeptide(L)'
;MSRAFQPLAIPASAGIGLRSPHISEMLTRRPSAGWLEVHAENYMGDGACVEALERLREIYPLSVHGVGLSLGSARGVDRAHLERLRKVCARFQPDLVSEHLAWSVADGAYLNDLLPLRYDEEALAVVARNVETVQDTLKRQVLIENLSAYLAFADSSMNEAEFLAELVARTGCGLLLDVNNVQVSAHNLQYDAKAFIDALPADAIGEIHLAGHAIN
;
A
#
# COMPACT_ATOMS: atom_id res chain seq x y z
N MET A 1 4.74 -24.10 13.81
CA MET A 1 6.01 -23.35 13.73
C MET A 1 5.97 -22.56 12.43
N SER A 2 6.21 -21.24 12.43
CA SER A 2 6.24 -20.50 11.16
C SER A 2 7.42 -20.99 10.33
N ARG A 3 7.20 -21.12 9.02
CA ARG A 3 8.24 -21.51 8.09
C ARG A 3 9.25 -20.37 7.97
N ALA A 4 10.54 -20.67 8.07
CA ALA A 4 11.57 -19.68 7.77
C ALA A 4 11.79 -19.67 6.25
N PHE A 5 11.69 -18.49 5.64
CA PHE A 5 11.98 -18.32 4.22
C PHE A 5 13.40 -17.77 4.05
N GLN A 6 14.03 -18.09 2.93
CA GLN A 6 15.24 -17.36 2.56
C GLN A 6 14.88 -15.90 2.27
N PRO A 7 15.71 -14.93 2.69
CA PRO A 7 15.55 -13.54 2.27
C PRO A 7 15.61 -13.47 0.74
N LEU A 8 14.58 -12.91 0.12
CA LEU A 8 14.47 -12.78 -1.33
C LEU A 8 14.24 -11.31 -1.64
N ALA A 9 15.31 -10.53 -1.79
CA ALA A 9 15.17 -9.11 -2.08
C ALA A 9 14.37 -8.89 -3.38
N ILE A 10 13.47 -7.90 -3.37
CA ILE A 10 12.75 -7.52 -4.59
C ILE A 10 13.74 -6.96 -5.61
N PRO A 11 13.83 -7.55 -6.82
CA PRO A 11 14.70 -7.06 -7.87
C PRO A 11 14.13 -5.79 -8.52
N ALA A 12 15.00 -4.97 -9.12
CA ALA A 12 14.62 -3.86 -10.00
C ALA A 12 14.06 -4.37 -11.34
N SER A 13 12.94 -5.09 -11.29
CA SER A 13 12.22 -5.66 -12.43
C SER A 13 10.72 -5.70 -12.15
N ALA A 14 9.91 -5.91 -13.19
CA ALA A 14 8.47 -5.94 -13.06
C ALA A 14 7.99 -7.15 -12.24
N GLY A 15 7.14 -6.88 -11.24
CA GLY A 15 6.34 -7.87 -10.54
C GLY A 15 4.93 -7.95 -11.12
N ILE A 16 4.11 -8.84 -10.56
CA ILE A 16 2.69 -8.93 -10.90
C ILE A 16 1.82 -9.01 -9.64
N GLY A 17 0.64 -8.41 -9.70
CA GLY A 17 -0.41 -8.63 -8.71
C GLY A 17 -0.91 -10.08 -8.78
N LEU A 18 -0.69 -10.84 -7.72
CA LEU A 18 -1.20 -12.20 -7.61
C LEU A 18 -2.71 -12.15 -7.26
N ARG A 19 -3.51 -12.78 -8.13
CA ARG A 19 -4.95 -12.96 -7.94
C ARG A 19 -5.27 -14.45 -8.01
N SER A 20 -6.40 -14.88 -7.46
CA SER A 20 -6.78 -16.30 -7.37
C SER A 20 -6.64 -17.08 -8.70
N PRO A 21 -7.03 -16.53 -9.87
CA PRO A 21 -6.85 -17.23 -11.15
C PRO A 21 -5.40 -17.52 -11.52
N HIS A 22 -4.44 -16.71 -11.04
CA HIS A 22 -3.03 -16.83 -11.37
C HIS A 22 -2.33 -17.94 -10.58
N ILE A 23 -2.86 -18.33 -9.41
CA ILE A 23 -2.18 -19.21 -8.44
C ILE A 23 -1.72 -20.54 -9.05
N SER A 24 -2.61 -21.20 -9.80
CA SER A 24 -2.30 -22.50 -10.42
C SER A 24 -1.15 -22.40 -11.43
N GLU A 25 -1.16 -21.39 -12.28
CA GLU A 25 -0.12 -21.14 -13.26
C GLU A 25 1.21 -20.77 -12.59
N MET A 26 1.18 -19.91 -11.58
CA MET A 26 2.37 -19.50 -10.83
C MET A 26 3.06 -20.69 -10.15
N LEU A 27 2.29 -21.63 -9.59
CA LEU A 27 2.83 -22.83 -8.94
C LEU A 27 3.39 -23.86 -9.93
N THR A 28 2.71 -24.03 -11.07
CA THR A 28 3.03 -25.10 -12.04
C THR A 28 4.06 -24.68 -13.07
N ARG A 29 3.87 -23.52 -13.69
CA ARG A 29 4.73 -23.02 -14.78
C ARG A 29 5.87 -22.15 -14.29
N ARG A 30 5.69 -21.48 -13.15
CA ARG A 30 6.68 -20.56 -12.55
C ARG A 30 7.19 -19.54 -13.58
N PRO A 31 6.30 -18.71 -14.17
CA PRO A 31 6.71 -17.72 -15.14
C PRO A 31 7.73 -16.74 -14.55
N SER A 32 8.48 -16.05 -15.41
CA SER A 32 9.54 -15.11 -15.02
C SER A 32 9.00 -13.76 -14.51
N ALA A 33 8.10 -13.79 -13.53
CA ALA A 33 7.74 -12.61 -12.75
C ALA A 33 8.88 -12.28 -11.77
N GLY A 34 9.29 -11.01 -11.70
CA GLY A 34 10.38 -10.61 -10.79
C GLY A 34 10.04 -10.79 -9.31
N TRP A 35 8.77 -10.58 -8.96
CA TRP A 35 8.20 -10.69 -7.63
C TRP A 35 6.67 -10.69 -7.70
N LEU A 36 5.99 -10.97 -6.59
CA LEU A 36 4.53 -10.98 -6.52
C LEU A 36 4.01 -10.01 -5.48
N GLU A 37 2.97 -9.27 -5.83
CA GLU A 37 2.20 -8.50 -4.86
C GLU A 37 0.94 -9.25 -4.45
N VAL A 38 0.60 -9.22 -3.16
CA VAL A 38 -0.65 -9.76 -2.61
C VAL A 38 -1.36 -8.76 -1.72
N HIS A 39 -2.70 -8.78 -1.73
CA HIS A 39 -3.48 -8.04 -0.73
C HIS A 39 -3.51 -8.81 0.59
N ALA A 40 -3.12 -8.18 1.70
CA ALA A 40 -2.97 -8.82 3.00
C ALA A 40 -4.24 -9.54 3.46
N GLU A 41 -5.41 -8.94 3.24
CA GLU A 41 -6.73 -9.37 3.70
C GLU A 41 -7.12 -10.74 3.16
N ASN A 42 -6.67 -11.07 1.94
CA ASN A 42 -6.90 -12.37 1.32
C ASN A 42 -6.13 -13.51 2.03
N TYR A 43 -5.16 -13.17 2.90
CA TYR A 43 -4.25 -14.12 3.54
C TYR A 43 -4.21 -13.98 5.08
N MET A 44 -5.16 -13.26 5.67
CA MET A 44 -5.29 -13.13 7.13
C MET A 44 -5.87 -14.37 7.83
N GLY A 45 -6.50 -15.27 7.06
CA GLY A 45 -7.05 -16.53 7.54
C GLY A 45 -6.14 -17.74 7.28
N ASP A 46 -6.75 -18.92 7.24
CA ASP A 46 -6.13 -20.18 6.84
C ASP A 46 -6.90 -20.79 5.66
N GLY A 47 -6.21 -21.58 4.84
CA GLY A 47 -6.82 -22.31 3.73
C GLY A 47 -5.91 -22.49 2.52
N ALA A 48 -6.46 -23.04 1.44
CA ALA A 48 -5.69 -23.42 0.25
C ALA A 48 -4.93 -22.25 -0.39
N CYS A 49 -5.49 -21.03 -0.41
CA CYS A 49 -4.80 -19.86 -0.93
C CYS A 49 -3.56 -19.50 -0.10
N VAL A 50 -3.65 -19.64 1.22
CA VAL A 50 -2.57 -19.34 2.16
C VAL A 50 -1.44 -20.37 2.01
N GLU A 51 -1.77 -21.66 1.94
CA GLU A 51 -0.80 -22.73 1.65
C GLU A 51 -0.13 -22.55 0.28
N ALA A 52 -0.89 -22.12 -0.73
CA ALA A 52 -0.36 -21.82 -2.05
C ALA A 52 0.63 -20.64 -2.01
N LEU A 53 0.31 -19.57 -1.28
CA LEU A 53 1.21 -18.42 -1.13
C LEU A 53 2.48 -18.78 -0.36
N GLU A 54 2.40 -19.63 0.67
CA GLU A 54 3.60 -20.15 1.36
C GLU A 54 4.55 -20.85 0.39
N ARG A 55 4.01 -21.64 -0.54
CA ARG A 55 4.80 -22.31 -1.58
C ARG A 55 5.37 -21.34 -2.61
N LEU A 56 4.61 -20.31 -2.99
CA LEU A 56 5.07 -19.27 -3.91
C LEU A 56 6.15 -18.39 -3.28
N ARG A 57 6.07 -18.10 -1.98
CA ARG A 57 7.08 -17.32 -1.23
C ARG A 57 8.45 -17.99 -1.21
N GLU A 58 8.52 -19.32 -1.34
CA GLU A 58 9.80 -20.03 -1.50
C GLU A 58 10.50 -19.71 -2.83
N ILE A 59 9.76 -19.20 -3.81
CA ILE A 59 10.21 -19.03 -5.19
C ILE A 59 10.32 -17.53 -5.54
N TYR A 60 9.36 -16.73 -5.09
CA TYR A 60 9.23 -15.32 -5.44
C TYR A 60 9.36 -14.43 -4.19
N PRO A 61 10.09 -13.30 -4.29
CA PRO A 61 9.93 -12.17 -3.37
C PRO A 61 8.47 -11.74 -3.29
N LEU A 62 8.05 -11.21 -2.14
CA LEU A 62 6.69 -10.70 -1.96
C LEU A 62 6.68 -9.22 -1.56
N SER A 63 5.77 -8.47 -2.17
CA SER A 63 5.19 -7.25 -1.60
C SER A 63 3.81 -7.58 -1.01
N VAL A 64 3.54 -7.11 0.21
CA VAL A 64 2.23 -7.25 0.85
C VAL A 64 1.59 -5.88 0.94
N HIS A 65 0.49 -5.72 0.25
CA HIS A 65 -0.27 -4.48 0.21
C HIS A 65 -1.54 -4.60 1.06
N GLY A 66 -1.75 -3.71 2.02
CA GLY A 66 -2.96 -3.63 2.85
C GLY A 66 -3.98 -2.65 2.27
N VAL A 67 -5.26 -2.93 2.48
CA VAL A 67 -6.35 -2.04 2.05
C VAL A 67 -7.32 -1.68 3.18
N GLY A 68 -6.95 -2.01 4.43
CA GLY A 68 -7.90 -2.08 5.54
C GLY A 68 -7.54 -1.26 6.76
N LEU A 69 -6.33 -0.69 6.86
CA LEU A 69 -5.90 -0.01 8.09
C LEU A 69 -6.47 1.39 8.30
N SER A 70 -6.93 2.05 7.23
CA SER A 70 -7.59 3.35 7.33
C SER A 70 -6.68 4.40 8.00
N LEU A 71 -5.49 4.62 7.45
CA LEU A 71 -4.45 5.47 8.06
C LEU A 71 -4.89 6.93 8.32
N GLY A 72 -5.91 7.42 7.61
CA GLY A 72 -6.56 8.71 7.84
C GLY A 72 -7.50 8.78 9.04
N SER A 73 -7.76 7.67 9.74
CA SER A 73 -8.71 7.63 10.87
C SER A 73 -8.24 8.47 12.06
N ALA A 74 -9.01 9.50 12.41
CA ALA A 74 -8.79 10.31 13.61
C ALA A 74 -8.86 9.49 14.92
N ARG A 75 -9.64 8.41 14.94
CA ARG A 75 -9.77 7.49 16.10
C ARG A 75 -8.58 6.53 16.25
N GLY A 76 -7.61 6.60 15.33
CA GLY A 76 -6.48 5.68 15.26
C GLY A 76 -6.77 4.44 14.41
N VAL A 77 -5.74 3.60 14.25
CA VAL A 77 -5.81 2.33 13.52
C VAL A 77 -6.53 1.24 14.32
N ASP A 78 -7.28 0.37 13.63
CA ASP A 78 -7.87 -0.81 14.26
C ASP A 78 -6.77 -1.79 14.68
N ARG A 79 -6.58 -1.92 16.00
CA ARG A 79 -5.55 -2.80 16.60
C ARG A 79 -5.75 -4.27 16.24
N ALA A 80 -6.99 -4.73 16.11
CA ALA A 80 -7.27 -6.11 15.73
C ALA A 80 -6.92 -6.36 14.26
N HIS A 81 -7.18 -5.39 13.39
CA HIS A 81 -6.75 -5.45 11.99
C HIS A 81 -5.23 -5.40 11.86
N LEU A 82 -4.57 -4.47 12.55
CA LEU A 82 -3.11 -4.35 12.55
C LEU A 82 -2.42 -5.63 13.04
N GLU A 83 -2.97 -6.29 14.07
CA GLU A 83 -2.45 -7.58 14.54
C GLU A 83 -2.59 -8.69 13.49
N ARG A 84 -3.67 -8.69 12.69
CA ARG A 84 -3.79 -9.64 11.57
C ARG A 84 -2.76 -9.35 10.48
N LEU A 85 -2.53 -8.09 10.12
CA LEU A 85 -1.47 -7.70 9.19
C LEU A 85 -0.08 -8.11 9.71
N ARG A 86 0.18 -7.91 11.00
CA ARG A 86 1.43 -8.35 11.65
C ARG A 86 1.62 -9.86 11.51
N LYS A 87 0.56 -10.65 11.69
CA LYS A 87 0.60 -12.11 11.49
C LYS A 87 0.87 -12.49 10.03
N VAL A 88 0.28 -11.81 9.05
CA VAL A 88 0.59 -11.98 7.63
C VAL A 88 2.06 -11.69 7.36
N CYS A 89 2.58 -10.56 7.84
CA CYS A 89 3.99 -10.20 7.69
C CYS A 89 4.93 -11.23 8.34
N ALA A 90 4.62 -11.69 9.55
CA ALA A 90 5.41 -12.71 10.24
C ALA A 90 5.36 -14.07 9.52
N ARG A 91 4.22 -14.41 8.93
CA ARG A 91 4.02 -15.67 8.21
C ARG A 91 4.79 -15.69 6.90
N PHE A 92 4.66 -14.66 6.07
CA PHE A 92 5.20 -14.64 4.71
C PHE A 92 6.53 -13.92 4.57
N GLN A 93 6.98 -13.18 5.58
CA GLN A 93 8.25 -12.45 5.58
C GLN A 93 8.44 -11.66 4.26
N PRO A 94 7.49 -10.77 3.88
CA PRO A 94 7.58 -10.04 2.64
C PRO A 94 8.71 -9.00 2.73
N ASP A 95 9.20 -8.56 1.57
CA ASP A 95 10.30 -7.60 1.47
C ASP A 95 9.76 -6.17 1.51
N LEU A 96 8.56 -5.95 0.96
CA LEU A 96 7.82 -4.69 1.05
C LEU A 96 6.47 -4.88 1.74
N VAL A 97 6.04 -3.85 2.46
CA VAL A 97 4.70 -3.76 3.04
C VAL A 97 4.17 -2.36 2.76
N SER A 98 3.00 -2.27 2.14
CA SER A 98 2.37 -1.02 1.75
C SER A 98 0.92 -0.91 2.24
N GLU A 99 0.39 0.30 2.31
CA GLU A 99 -1.00 0.60 2.66
C GLU A 99 -1.44 1.91 1.98
N HIS A 100 -2.75 2.12 1.90
CA HIS A 100 -3.30 3.32 1.28
C HIS A 100 -3.28 4.53 2.24
N LEU A 101 -3.05 5.73 1.69
CA LEU A 101 -3.33 7.00 2.35
C LEU A 101 -4.86 7.25 2.44
N ALA A 102 -5.63 6.36 3.05
CA ALA A 102 -7.09 6.46 3.03
C ALA A 102 -7.73 6.57 4.41
N TRP A 103 -8.93 7.15 4.41
CA TRP A 103 -9.91 6.95 5.46
C TRP A 103 -11.12 6.19 4.91
N SER A 104 -11.48 5.10 5.57
CA SER A 104 -12.50 4.11 5.16
C SER A 104 -13.52 3.80 6.27
N VAL A 105 -13.38 4.40 7.46
CA VAL A 105 -14.26 4.14 8.62
C VAL A 105 -14.88 5.43 9.18
N ALA A 106 -16.14 5.69 8.84
CA ALA A 106 -16.98 6.65 9.56
C ALA A 106 -18.11 5.89 10.27
N ASP A 107 -18.24 6.07 11.59
CA ASP A 107 -19.32 5.53 12.43
C ASP A 107 -19.68 4.05 12.23
N GLY A 108 -18.66 3.21 12.06
CA GLY A 108 -18.82 1.75 11.98
C GLY A 108 -19.22 1.21 10.61
N ALA A 109 -19.32 2.06 9.59
CA ALA A 109 -19.46 1.66 8.20
C ALA A 109 -18.10 1.66 7.50
N TYR A 110 -17.75 0.54 6.85
CA TYR A 110 -16.68 0.49 5.87
C TYR A 110 -17.18 1.12 4.57
N LEU A 111 -16.53 2.19 4.13
CA LEU A 111 -16.78 2.78 2.81
C LEU A 111 -15.90 2.06 1.78
N ASN A 112 -16.51 1.63 0.67
CA ASN A 112 -15.78 1.03 -0.45
C ASN A 112 -14.91 2.06 -1.19
N ASP A 113 -15.29 3.34 -1.10
CA ASP A 113 -14.54 4.45 -1.67
C ASP A 113 -13.59 5.02 -0.62
N LEU A 114 -12.31 5.11 -0.99
CA LEU A 114 -11.28 5.78 -0.19
C LEU A 114 -11.64 7.27 -0.16
N LEU A 115 -12.13 7.75 0.98
CA LEU A 115 -12.49 9.16 1.11
C LEU A 115 -11.21 10.02 1.09
N PRO A 116 -11.20 11.12 0.33
CA PRO A 116 -10.06 12.03 0.33
C PRO A 116 -9.85 12.62 1.73
N LEU A 117 -8.60 12.94 2.04
CA LEU A 117 -8.25 13.70 3.25
C LEU A 117 -8.26 15.20 2.93
N ARG A 118 -8.59 16.01 3.93
CA ARG A 118 -8.23 17.44 3.88
C ARG A 118 -6.74 17.52 4.15
N TYR A 119 -5.94 17.93 3.17
CA TYR A 119 -4.49 18.00 3.31
C TYR A 119 -4.10 19.25 4.09
N ASP A 120 -4.01 19.08 5.40
CA ASP A 120 -3.58 20.11 6.35
C ASP A 120 -2.72 19.50 7.47
N GLU A 121 -2.23 20.35 8.36
CA GLU A 121 -1.38 19.96 9.48
C GLU A 121 -2.07 19.01 10.48
N GLU A 122 -3.39 19.14 10.67
CA GLU A 122 -4.15 18.30 11.60
C GLU A 122 -4.27 16.86 11.06
N ALA A 123 -4.66 16.71 9.80
CA ALA A 123 -4.71 15.43 9.12
C ALA A 123 -3.31 14.81 9.03
N LEU A 124 -2.29 15.61 8.75
CA LEU A 124 -0.89 15.15 8.69
C LEU A 124 -0.43 14.59 10.04
N ALA A 125 -0.74 15.26 11.14
CA ALA A 125 -0.42 14.76 12.49
C ALA A 125 -1.16 13.45 12.81
N VAL A 126 -2.42 13.30 12.39
CA VAL A 126 -3.20 12.07 12.56
C VAL A 126 -2.59 10.91 11.77
N VAL A 127 -2.32 11.13 10.48
CA VAL A 127 -1.75 10.10 9.60
C VAL A 127 -0.35 9.73 10.08
N ALA A 128 0.50 10.70 10.42
CA ALA A 128 1.86 10.44 10.90
C ALA A 128 1.87 9.53 12.14
N ARG A 129 1.05 9.85 13.16
CA ARG A 129 0.89 9.00 14.35
C ARG A 129 0.42 7.59 14.01
N ASN A 130 -0.51 7.46 13.06
CA ASN A 130 -1.04 6.16 12.64
C ASN A 130 0.03 5.35 11.90
N VAL A 131 0.80 5.98 11.00
CA VAL A 131 1.94 5.36 10.30
C VAL A 131 3.00 4.91 11.29
N GLU A 132 3.39 5.75 12.26
CA GLU A 132 4.32 5.37 13.33
C GLU A 132 3.84 4.14 14.10
N THR A 133 2.55 4.11 14.48
CA THR A 133 1.94 2.96 15.18
C THR A 133 2.06 1.68 14.36
N VAL A 134 1.85 1.76 13.04
CA VAL A 134 1.97 0.62 12.13
C VAL A 134 3.42 0.18 12.02
N GLN A 135 4.36 1.09 11.75
CA GLN A 135 5.79 0.78 11.66
C GLN A 135 6.32 0.17 12.96
N ASP A 136 5.91 0.71 14.12
CA ASP A 136 6.29 0.19 15.43
C ASP A 136 5.73 -1.21 15.69
N THR A 137 4.54 -1.52 15.19
CA THR A 137 3.92 -2.84 15.38
C THR A 137 4.51 -3.88 14.43
N LEU A 138 4.80 -3.48 13.19
CA LEU A 138 5.38 -4.35 12.16
C LEU A 138 6.90 -4.47 12.28
N LYS A 139 7.55 -3.55 13.02
CA LYS A 139 9.01 -3.42 13.18
C LYS A 139 9.75 -3.30 11.86
N ARG A 140 9.19 -2.51 10.95
CA ARG A 140 9.75 -2.24 9.63
C ARG A 140 9.19 -0.93 9.06
N GLN A 141 9.87 -0.39 8.05
CA GLN A 141 9.34 0.67 7.22
C GLN A 141 8.12 0.15 6.44
N VAL A 142 7.10 1.00 6.31
CA VAL A 142 5.96 0.76 5.42
C VAL A 142 5.93 1.79 4.29
N LEU A 143 5.39 1.41 3.14
CA LEU A 143 5.17 2.31 2.01
C LEU A 143 3.74 2.84 2.04
N ILE A 144 3.56 4.14 1.78
CA ILE A 144 2.25 4.77 1.72
C ILE A 144 1.89 5.05 0.26
N GLU A 145 0.73 4.55 -0.16
CA GLU A 145 0.21 4.73 -1.51
C GLU A 145 -0.60 6.02 -1.64
N ASN A 146 -0.37 6.77 -2.73
CA ASN A 146 -1.17 7.93 -3.12
C ASN A 146 -2.57 7.53 -3.61
N LEU A 147 -3.58 8.33 -3.31
CA LEU A 147 -4.96 7.99 -3.64
C LEU A 147 -5.33 8.38 -5.08
N SER A 148 -6.35 7.70 -5.61
CA SER A 148 -7.15 8.23 -6.72
C SER A 148 -8.22 9.17 -6.17
N ALA A 149 -7.94 10.47 -6.16
CA ALA A 149 -8.86 11.50 -5.66
C ALA A 149 -9.92 11.89 -6.72
N TYR A 150 -11.19 11.83 -6.31
CA TYR A 150 -12.32 12.36 -7.10
C TYR A 150 -12.78 13.74 -6.62
N LEU A 151 -12.45 14.10 -5.38
CA LEU A 151 -12.82 15.36 -4.75
C LEU A 151 -11.61 15.89 -3.98
N ALA A 152 -11.40 17.20 -4.06
CA ALA A 152 -10.44 17.92 -3.22
C ALA A 152 -11.21 18.82 -2.25
N PHE A 153 -10.75 18.89 -1.00
CA PHE A 153 -11.26 19.87 -0.05
C PHE A 153 -10.70 21.25 -0.40
N ALA A 154 -11.58 22.21 -0.66
CA ALA A 154 -11.21 23.59 -1.02
C ALA A 154 -10.34 24.28 0.04
N ASP A 155 -10.49 23.90 1.32
CA ASP A 155 -9.76 24.48 2.46
C ASP A 155 -8.49 23.69 2.82
N SER A 156 -7.94 22.89 1.90
CA SER A 156 -6.64 22.23 2.13
C SER A 156 -5.51 23.27 2.13
N SER A 157 -4.59 23.19 3.09
CA SER A 157 -3.43 24.09 3.16
C SER A 157 -2.20 23.55 2.43
N MET A 158 -2.25 22.30 1.99
CA MET A 158 -1.21 21.60 1.23
C MET A 158 -1.85 20.89 0.02
N ASN A 159 -1.06 20.64 -1.01
CA ASN A 159 -1.40 19.63 -2.01
C ASN A 159 -0.97 18.22 -1.56
N GLU A 160 -1.41 17.18 -2.27
CA GLU A 160 -1.12 15.79 -1.89
C GLU A 160 0.38 15.45 -1.96
N ALA A 161 1.13 15.98 -2.92
CA ALA A 161 2.57 15.73 -3.00
C ALA A 161 3.32 16.37 -1.82
N GLU A 162 2.94 17.59 -1.43
CA GLU A 162 3.46 18.25 -0.21
C GLU A 162 3.12 17.45 1.04
N PHE A 163 1.87 16.97 1.15
CA PHE A 163 1.43 16.15 2.28
C PHE A 163 2.25 14.85 2.39
N LEU A 164 2.44 14.14 1.28
CA LEU A 164 3.24 12.91 1.23
C LEU A 164 4.72 13.18 1.55
N ALA A 165 5.30 14.25 1.01
CA ALA A 165 6.69 14.63 1.29
C ALA A 165 6.90 14.93 2.79
N GLU A 166 5.98 15.68 3.40
CA GLU A 166 6.02 15.97 4.84
C GLU A 166 5.79 14.71 5.69
N LEU A 167 4.90 13.81 5.27
CA LEU A 167 4.65 12.54 5.96
C LEU A 167 5.92 11.66 5.97
N VAL A 168 6.61 11.56 4.82
CA VAL A 168 7.90 10.89 4.70
C VAL A 168 8.93 11.53 5.63
N ALA A 169 9.06 12.86 5.62
CA ALA A 169 10.03 13.58 6.44
C ALA A 169 9.81 13.36 7.95
N ARG A 170 8.55 13.26 8.40
CA ARG A 170 8.19 13.09 9.81
C ARG A 170 8.34 11.66 10.31
N THR A 171 7.95 10.68 9.49
CA THR A 171 7.80 9.28 9.95
C THR A 171 8.87 8.33 9.42
N GLY A 172 9.62 8.77 8.40
CA GLY A 172 10.55 7.91 7.67
C GLY A 172 9.86 6.79 6.88
N CYS A 173 8.55 6.84 6.65
CA CYS A 173 7.88 5.89 5.76
C CYS A 173 8.40 6.04 4.32
N GLY A 174 8.23 4.99 3.51
CA GLY A 174 8.43 5.10 2.07
C GLY A 174 7.12 5.43 1.35
N LEU A 175 7.18 5.50 0.03
CA LEU A 175 6.05 5.72 -0.86
C LEU A 175 5.87 4.54 -1.81
N LEU A 176 4.61 4.19 -2.04
CA LEU A 176 4.19 3.40 -3.19
C LEU A 176 3.52 4.37 -4.16
N LEU A 177 4.13 4.59 -5.32
CA LEU A 177 3.59 5.52 -6.30
C LEU A 177 2.70 4.78 -7.29
N ASP A 178 1.38 4.93 -7.18
CA ASP A 178 0.46 4.51 -8.24
C ASP A 178 0.32 5.64 -9.27
N VAL A 179 0.93 5.41 -10.43
CA VAL A 179 0.95 6.37 -11.55
C VAL A 179 -0.44 6.56 -12.15
N ASN A 180 -1.27 5.53 -12.15
CA ASN A 180 -2.64 5.61 -12.66
C ASN A 180 -3.51 6.49 -11.74
N ASN A 181 -3.35 6.35 -10.43
CA ASN A 181 -4.03 7.20 -9.45
C ASN A 181 -3.64 8.67 -9.63
N VAL A 182 -2.36 8.96 -9.93
CA VAL A 182 -1.93 10.32 -10.27
C VAL A 182 -2.63 10.82 -11.54
N GLN A 183 -2.68 10.03 -12.60
CA GLN A 183 -3.32 10.43 -13.86
C GLN A 183 -4.82 10.69 -13.69
N VAL A 184 -5.52 9.80 -12.97
CA VAL A 184 -6.96 9.95 -12.67
C VAL A 184 -7.21 11.20 -11.83
N SER A 185 -6.41 11.41 -10.79
CA SER A 185 -6.53 12.57 -9.91
C SER A 185 -6.22 13.88 -10.64
N ALA A 186 -5.18 13.90 -11.46
CA ALA A 186 -4.82 15.04 -12.30
C ALA A 186 -5.94 15.42 -13.26
N HIS A 187 -6.57 14.41 -13.89
CA HIS A 187 -7.75 14.62 -14.73
C HIS A 187 -8.94 15.15 -13.92
N ASN A 188 -9.25 14.58 -12.75
CA ASN A 188 -10.42 14.99 -11.98
C ASN A 188 -10.28 16.38 -11.36
N LEU A 189 -9.09 16.70 -10.84
CA LEU A 189 -8.80 17.91 -10.08
C LEU A 189 -8.11 19.00 -10.91
N GLN A 190 -7.85 18.71 -12.20
CA GLN A 190 -7.27 19.65 -13.17
C GLN A 190 -5.89 20.19 -12.75
N TYR A 191 -5.00 19.28 -12.30
CA TYR A 191 -3.60 19.61 -11.99
C TYR A 191 -2.62 18.89 -12.94
N ASP A 192 -1.34 19.28 -12.92
CA ASP A 192 -0.29 18.66 -13.73
C ASP A 192 0.28 17.40 -13.03
N ALA A 193 -0.02 16.22 -13.62
CA ALA A 193 0.46 14.93 -13.14
C ALA A 193 2.00 14.82 -13.07
N LYS A 194 2.71 15.44 -14.01
CA LYS A 194 4.19 15.43 -14.02
C LYS A 194 4.71 16.29 -12.88
N ALA A 195 4.14 17.47 -12.69
CA ALA A 195 4.53 18.35 -11.58
C ALA A 195 4.30 17.68 -10.22
N PHE A 196 3.20 16.92 -10.08
CA PHE A 196 2.96 16.10 -8.89
C PHE A 196 4.07 15.08 -8.65
N ILE A 197 4.42 14.29 -9.67
CA ILE A 197 5.48 13.26 -9.55
C ILE A 197 6.85 13.89 -9.26
N ASP A 198 7.19 14.99 -9.93
CA ASP A 198 8.46 15.72 -9.74
C ASP A 198 8.60 16.30 -8.31
N ALA A 199 7.48 16.54 -7.61
CA ALA A 199 7.46 17.07 -6.26
C ALA A 199 7.63 15.99 -5.17
N LEU A 200 7.49 14.70 -5.50
CA LEU A 200 7.65 13.61 -4.55
C LEU A 200 9.13 13.35 -4.22
N PRO A 201 9.46 12.95 -2.97
CA PRO A 201 10.81 12.58 -2.60
C PRO A 201 11.22 11.26 -3.29
N ALA A 202 11.95 11.35 -4.41
CA ALA A 202 12.30 10.20 -5.24
C ALA A 202 12.99 9.06 -4.47
N ASP A 203 13.87 9.38 -3.52
CA ASP A 203 14.59 8.40 -2.71
C ASP A 203 13.68 7.62 -1.74
N ALA A 204 12.46 8.11 -1.48
CA ALA A 204 11.47 7.43 -0.65
C ALA A 204 10.54 6.51 -1.45
N ILE A 205 10.54 6.58 -2.78
CA ILE A 205 9.69 5.73 -3.63
C ILE A 205 10.27 4.31 -3.67
N GLY A 206 9.64 3.41 -2.92
CA GLY A 206 10.07 2.00 -2.81
C GLY A 206 9.38 1.07 -3.80
N GLU A 207 8.18 1.44 -4.26
CA GLU A 207 7.36 0.65 -5.18
C GLU A 207 6.59 1.58 -6.13
N ILE A 208 6.36 1.13 -7.37
CA ILE A 208 5.58 1.85 -8.36
C ILE A 208 4.51 0.91 -8.89
N HIS A 209 3.25 1.33 -8.79
CA HIS A 209 2.14 0.68 -9.45
C HIS A 209 1.89 1.29 -10.82
N LEU A 210 1.66 0.39 -11.78
CA LEU A 210 1.30 0.73 -13.14
C LEU A 210 0.23 -0.25 -13.61
N ALA A 211 -0.98 0.26 -13.81
CA ALA A 211 -2.07 -0.45 -14.46
C ALA A 211 -2.18 0.00 -15.93
N GLY A 212 -2.53 -0.94 -16.82
CA GLY A 212 -2.91 -0.58 -18.17
C GLY A 212 -4.22 0.22 -18.17
N HIS A 213 -4.26 1.35 -18.85
CA HIS A 213 -5.51 1.99 -19.25
C HIS A 213 -5.82 1.56 -20.70
N ALA A 214 -7.02 1.02 -20.94
CA ALA A 214 -7.55 0.87 -22.27
C ALA A 214 -8.34 2.14 -22.62
N ILE A 215 -7.96 2.82 -23.71
CA ILE A 215 -8.87 3.73 -24.40
C ILE A 215 -9.90 2.83 -25.08
N ASN A 216 -11.08 2.69 -24.48
CA ASN A 216 -12.23 2.11 -25.18
C ASN A 216 -12.82 3.14 -26.13
#